data_AF-A0A2A4WDB7-F1
#
_entry.id   AF-A0A2A4WDB7-F1
#
_cell.length_a   1.000
_cell.length_b   1.000
_cell.length_c   1.000
_cell.angle_alpha   90.00
_cell.angle_beta   90.00
_cell.angle_gamma   90.00
#
_symmetry.space_group_name_H-M   'P 1'
#
loop_
_entity.id
_entity.type
_entity.pdbx_description
1 polymer ?
#
loop_
_entity_poly.entity_id
_entity_poly.type
_entity_poly.pdbx_seq_one_letter_code
_entity_poly.pdbx_strand_id
1 'polypeptide(L)'
;MTSLISEIESLRNAIGQRVRFHNVMFEIIEILEDGPSFVLQNCEEHTSIQPDQHGEAHRRVPQTMTLPILMTSDGTLDSDGMGIELLA
;
A
#
# COMPACT_ATOMS: atom_id res chain seq x y z
N MET A 1 26.37 11.13 6.61
CA MET A 1 24.93 11.42 6.78
C MET A 1 24.25 11.18 5.43
N THR A 2 24.39 9.97 4.90
CA THR A 2 24.10 9.65 3.47
C THR A 2 23.32 8.34 3.33
N SER A 3 23.28 7.49 4.37
CA SER A 3 22.62 6.18 4.32
C SER A 3 21.10 6.26 4.29
N LEU A 4 20.48 7.17 5.05
CA LEU A 4 19.01 7.29 5.15
C LEU A 4 18.30 7.67 3.84
N ILE A 5 18.97 8.39 2.93
CA ILE A 5 18.33 8.87 1.69
C ILE A 5 18.06 7.68 0.75
N SER A 6 19.01 6.77 0.61
CA SER A 6 18.87 5.61 -0.29
C SER A 6 17.84 4.58 0.18
N GLU A 7 17.63 4.47 1.49
CA GLU A 7 16.58 3.60 2.06
C GLU A 7 15.18 4.11 1.73
N ILE A 8 14.95 5.43 1.85
CA ILE A 8 13.65 6.05 1.50
C ILE A 8 13.40 6.00 -0.01
N GLU A 9 14.41 6.22 -0.84
CA GLU A 9 14.28 6.12 -2.30
C GLU A 9 13.91 4.69 -2.73
N SER A 10 14.51 3.68 -2.08
CA SER A 10 14.18 2.29 -2.31
C SER A 10 12.74 1.96 -1.92
N LEU A 11 12.27 2.51 -0.79
CA LEU A 11 10.86 2.39 -0.38
C LEU A 11 9.94 3.05 -1.41
N ARG A 12 10.26 4.26 -1.90
CA ARG A 12 9.44 4.97 -2.88
C ARG A 12 9.25 4.20 -4.19
N ASN A 13 10.20 3.35 -4.58
CA ASN A 13 10.03 2.44 -5.73
C ASN A 13 8.93 1.37 -5.50
N ALA A 14 8.46 1.19 -4.27
CA ALA A 14 7.32 0.33 -3.97
C ALA A 14 5.97 0.99 -4.27
N ILE A 15 5.92 2.32 -4.46
CA ILE A 15 4.68 3.01 -4.85
C ILE A 15 4.25 2.52 -6.24
N GLY A 16 2.99 2.13 -6.36
CA GLY A 16 2.40 1.49 -7.53
C GLY A 16 2.58 -0.03 -7.58
N GLN A 17 3.33 -0.63 -6.65
CA GLN A 17 3.40 -2.10 -6.54
C GLN A 17 2.13 -2.65 -5.90
N ARG A 18 1.73 -3.83 -6.36
CA ARG A 18 0.59 -4.56 -5.81
C ARG A 18 1.05 -5.56 -4.77
N VAL A 19 0.28 -5.66 -3.70
CA VAL A 19 0.53 -6.58 -2.59
C VAL A 19 -0.73 -7.35 -2.27
N ARG A 20 -0.57 -8.60 -1.85
CA ARG A 20 -1.67 -9.39 -1.28
C ARG A 20 -1.56 -9.32 0.23
N PHE A 21 -2.61 -8.84 0.89
CA PHE A 21 -2.71 -8.79 2.35
C PHE A 21 -4.03 -9.43 2.76
N HIS A 22 -4.00 -10.42 3.65
CA HIS A 22 -5.20 -11.18 4.06
C HIS A 22 -6.05 -11.70 2.88
N ASN A 23 -5.40 -12.17 1.81
CA ASN A 23 -6.05 -12.67 0.59
C ASN A 23 -6.79 -11.62 -0.26
N VAL A 24 -6.65 -10.34 0.08
CA VAL A 24 -7.17 -9.18 -0.66
C VAL A 24 -6.02 -8.49 -1.37
N MET A 25 -6.27 -8.00 -2.60
CA MET A 25 -5.28 -7.25 -3.36
C MET A 25 -5.30 -5.77 -3.00
N PHE A 26 -4.13 -5.23 -2.72
CA PHE A 26 -3.92 -3.81 -2.47
C PHE A 26 -2.83 -3.27 -3.38
N GLU A 27 -2.84 -1.96 -3.58
CA GLU A 27 -1.79 -1.21 -4.26
C GLU A 27 -1.17 -0.21 -3.27
N ILE A 28 0.15 -0.13 -3.24
CA ILE A 28 0.86 0.87 -2.43
C ILE A 28 0.72 2.22 -3.14
N ILE A 29 0.04 3.18 -2.53
CA ILE A 29 -0.20 4.50 -3.14
C ILE A 29 0.65 5.61 -2.52
N GLU A 30 1.14 5.41 -1.30
CA GLU A 30 1.92 6.40 -0.56
C GLU A 30 2.77 5.73 0.52
N ILE A 31 3.81 6.44 0.98
CA ILE A 31 4.72 6.00 2.05
C ILE A 31 4.85 7.15 3.04
N LEU A 32 4.55 6.88 4.31
CA LEU A 32 4.72 7.81 5.40
C LEU A 32 6.16 7.72 5.92
N GLU A 33 6.90 8.83 5.88
CA GLU A 33 8.32 8.86 6.26
C GLU A 33 8.52 9.01 7.78
N ASP A 34 7.57 9.62 8.49
CA ASP A 34 7.56 9.75 9.94
C ASP A 34 6.88 8.51 10.55
N GLY A 35 7.68 7.49 10.88
CA GLY A 35 7.18 6.15 11.21
C GLY A 35 6.87 5.36 9.94
N PRO A 36 7.89 4.71 9.32
CA PRO A 36 7.80 4.16 7.97
C PRO A 36 6.59 3.25 7.83
N SER A 37 5.63 3.65 7.01
CA SER A 37 4.36 2.93 6.80
C SER A 37 3.92 3.02 5.35
N PHE A 38 3.41 1.93 4.79
CA PHE A 38 2.75 1.92 3.49
C PHE A 38 1.29 2.35 3.62
N VAL A 39 0.84 3.22 2.74
CA VAL A 39 -0.57 3.47 2.51
C VAL A 39 -1.02 2.55 1.37
N LEU A 40 -1.88 1.60 1.71
CA LEU A 40 -2.43 0.60 0.81
C LEU A 40 -3.84 1.02 0.38
N GLN A 41 -4.15 0.86 -0.90
CA GLN A 41 -5.50 1.05 -1.46
C GLN A 41 -6.04 -0.29 -1.95
N ASN A 42 -7.27 -0.63 -1.56
CA ASN A 42 -7.90 -1.88 -2.00
C ASN A 42 -8.18 -1.85 -3.52
N CYS A 43 -7.63 -2.82 -4.27
CA CYS A 43 -7.83 -2.92 -5.71
C CYS A 43 -9.20 -3.49 -6.11
N GLU A 44 -9.85 -4.27 -5.24
CA GLU A 44 -11.10 -4.97 -5.54
C GLU A 44 -12.34 -4.04 -5.47
N GLU A 45 -12.24 -2.92 -4.74
CA GLU A 45 -13.31 -1.91 -4.66
C GLU A 45 -13.54 -1.15 -5.98
N HIS A 46 -12.67 -1.31 -6.98
CA HIS A 46 -12.80 -0.70 -8.30
C HIS A 46 -13.86 -1.36 -9.21
N THR A 47 -14.54 -2.43 -8.77
CA THR A 47 -15.38 -3.25 -9.66
C THR A 47 -16.87 -2.87 -9.69
N SER A 48 -17.35 -1.95 -8.86
CA SER A 48 -18.78 -1.58 -8.87
C SER A 48 -19.02 -0.22 -9.52
N ILE A 49 -18.82 -0.11 -10.83
CA ILE A 49 -19.39 1.01 -11.62
C ILE A 49 -20.91 0.92 -11.45
N GLN A 50 -21.53 1.95 -10.86
CA GLN A 50 -22.96 1.96 -10.55
C GLN A 50 -23.81 1.81 -11.83
N PRO A 51 -24.81 0.93 -11.85
CA PRO A 51 -25.92 1.04 -12.81
C PRO A 51 -27.06 1.94 -12.29
N ASP A 52 -26.93 2.59 -11.14
CA ASP A 52 -28.05 3.33 -10.54
C ASP A 52 -28.22 4.75 -11.12
N GLN A 53 -29.31 4.93 -11.88
CA GLN A 53 -29.73 6.13 -12.61
C GLN A 53 -30.19 7.31 -11.72
N HIS A 54 -30.01 7.23 -10.40
CA HIS A 54 -30.65 8.14 -9.44
C HIS A 54 -29.77 9.27 -8.88
N GLY A 55 -28.52 9.43 -9.33
CA GLY A 55 -27.76 10.66 -9.10
C GLY A 55 -27.38 10.98 -7.65
N GLU A 56 -27.49 10.00 -6.73
CA GLU A 56 -26.98 10.15 -5.37
C GLU A 56 -25.45 10.10 -5.41
N ALA A 57 -24.80 11.24 -5.15
CA ALA A 57 -23.35 11.38 -5.12
C ALA A 57 -22.75 10.71 -3.88
N HIS A 58 -22.87 9.39 -3.76
CA HIS A 58 -22.04 8.61 -2.86
C HIS A 58 -20.64 8.59 -3.46
N ARG A 59 -19.82 9.61 -3.11
CA ARG A 59 -18.38 9.57 -3.36
C ARG A 59 -17.86 8.30 -2.69
N ARG A 60 -17.65 7.25 -3.47
CA ARG A 60 -16.96 6.04 -3.01
C ARG A 60 -15.49 6.41 -2.87
N VAL A 61 -15.11 6.75 -1.64
CA VAL A 61 -13.71 6.95 -1.31
C VAL A 61 -13.09 5.55 -1.30
N PRO A 62 -12.03 5.28 -2.08
CA PRO A 62 -11.33 4.00 -2.02
C PRO A 62 -10.91 3.75 -0.58
N GLN A 63 -11.18 2.56 -0.04
CA GLN A 63 -10.70 2.23 1.29
C GLN A 63 -9.16 2.15 1.28
N THR A 64 -8.55 3.08 2.00
CA THR A 64 -7.11 3.10 2.26
C THR A 64 -6.83 2.61 3.67
N MET A 65 -5.71 1.90 3.83
CA MET A 65 -5.22 1.46 5.13
C MET A 65 -3.72 1.71 5.26
N THR A 66 -3.25 1.95 6.48
CA THR A 66 -1.83 2.13 6.77
C THR A 66 -1.25 0.83 7.33
N LEU A 67 -0.18 0.33 6.72
CA LEU A 67 0.56 -0.84 7.16
C LEU A 67 1.98 -0.40 7.59
N PRO A 68 2.38 -0.60 8.86
CA PRO A 68 3.73 -0.25 9.29
C PRO A 68 4.76 -1.12 8.57
N ILE A 69 5.85 -0.49 8.11
CA ILE A 69 6.94 -1.17 7.41
C ILE A 69 7.82 -1.84 8.46
N LEU A 70 7.91 -3.16 8.37
CA LEU A 70 8.88 -3.93 9.13
C LEU A 70 10.11 -4.17 8.25
N MET A 71 11.28 -3.84 8.77
CA MET A 71 12.56 -4.13 8.14
C MET A 71 13.32 -5.15 8.99
N THR A 72 13.96 -6.10 8.32
CA THR A 72 14.88 -7.04 8.96
C THR A 72 16.15 -6.33 9.41
N SER A 73 16.94 -6.97 10.28
CA SER A 73 18.24 -6.44 10.71
C SER A 73 19.24 -6.21 9.57
N ASP A 74 18.98 -6.80 8.40
CA ASP A 74 19.77 -6.67 7.18
C ASP A 74 19.33 -5.47 6.30
N GLY A 75 18.29 -4.73 6.71
CA GLY A 75 17.77 -3.57 5.95
C GLY A 75 16.85 -3.95 4.79
N THR A 76 16.40 -5.21 4.73
CA THR A 76 15.44 -5.68 3.72
C THR A 76 14.02 -5.64 4.27
N LEU A 77 13.04 -5.42 3.39
CA LEU A 77 11.61 -5.43 3.71
C LEU A 77 11.17 -6.81 4.25
N ASP A 78 10.61 -6.85 5.46
CA ASP A 78 10.14 -8.07 6.09
C ASP A 78 8.68 -8.35 5.71
N SER A 79 8.48 -8.88 4.50
CA SER A 79 7.15 -9.19 3.97
C SER A 79 6.40 -10.23 4.82
N ASP A 80 7.14 -11.20 5.39
CA ASP A 80 6.58 -12.25 6.23
C ASP A 80 6.04 -11.71 7.56
N GLY A 81 6.82 -10.90 8.30
CA GLY A 81 6.35 -10.27 9.53
C GLY A 81 5.23 -9.24 9.32
N MET A 82 5.17 -8.63 8.13
CA MET A 82 4.04 -7.79 7.73
C MET A 82 2.81 -8.59 7.26
N GLY A 83 2.98 -9.88 6.95
CA GLY A 83 1.91 -10.72 6.39
C GLY A 83 1.47 -10.30 4.99
N ILE A 84 2.36 -9.69 4.21
CA ILE A 84 2.11 -9.28 2.83
C ILE A 84 2.86 -10.15 1.83
N GLU A 85 2.27 -10.37 0.67
CA GLU A 85 2.97 -10.96 -0.48
C GLU A 85 3.13 -9.89 -1.57
N LEU A 86 4.36 -9.55 -1.91
CA LEU A 86 4.67 -8.65 -3.02
C LEU A 86 4.36 -9.34 -4.35
N LEU A 87 3.48 -8.74 -5.16
CA LEU A 87 3.15 -9.21 -6.50
C LEU A 87 4.07 -8.49 -7.49
N ALA A 88 5.21 -9.10 -7.80
CA ALA A 88 6.20 -8.60 -8.77
C ALA A 88 5.80 -8.88 -10.23
#